data_AF-A0A6H0Y265-F1
#
_entry.id   AF-A0A6H0Y265-F1
#
_cell.length_a   1.000
_cell.length_b   1.000
_cell.length_c   1.000
_cell.angle_alpha   90.00
_cell.angle_beta   90.00
_cell.angle_gamma   90.00
#
_symmetry.space_group_name_H-M   'P 1'
#
loop_
_entity.id
_entity.type
_entity.pdbx_description
1 polymer ?
#
loop_
_entity_poly.entity_id
_entity_poly.type
_entity_poly.pdbx_seq_one_letter_code
_entity_poly.pdbx_strand_id
1 'polypeptide(L)'
;MKCSIFLSTVLAGAALAANSKLNQYANINDCNNDKNIISHASPVVGSCHQIDAKTGAVYLVTGSGAAGEVYSAYANGGCSGKVTEAPVPEGKCVTLPAGTVSMYFGAVA
;
A
#
# COMPACT_ATOMS: atom_id res chain seq x y z
N MET A 1 9.27 24.76 52.17
CA MET A 1 8.78 23.56 51.47
C MET A 1 9.31 23.65 50.04
N LYS A 2 10.20 22.74 49.63
CA LYS A 2 10.85 22.76 48.31
C LYS A 2 9.95 22.02 47.31
N CYS A 3 9.40 22.75 46.34
CA CYS A 3 8.61 22.20 45.24
C CYS A 3 9.56 21.70 44.16
N SER A 4 9.86 20.40 44.17
CA SER A 4 10.59 19.75 43.07
C SER A 4 9.60 19.28 42.02
N ILE A 5 9.48 20.06 40.94
CA ILE A 5 8.73 19.67 39.74
C ILE A 5 9.62 18.73 38.94
N PHE A 6 9.38 17.43 39.05
CA PHE A 6 9.96 16.45 38.13
C PHE A 6 9.19 16.51 36.81
N LEU A 7 9.73 17.28 35.87
CA LEU A 7 9.26 17.34 34.49
C LEU A 7 9.65 16.03 33.79
N SER A 8 8.81 15.01 33.93
CA SER A 8 8.95 13.75 33.20
C SER A 8 8.64 14.02 31.73
N THR A 9 9.70 14.16 30.93
CA THR A 9 9.60 14.16 29.47
C THR A 9 9.12 12.79 29.02
N VAL A 10 7.81 12.64 28.86
CA VAL A 10 7.23 11.54 28.09
C VAL A 10 7.66 11.79 26.65
N LEU A 11 8.79 11.21 26.28
CA LEU A 11 9.18 11.01 24.89
C LEU A 11 8.23 9.94 24.34
N ALA A 12 6.97 10.32 24.11
CA ALA A 12 6.06 9.58 23.28
C ALA A 12 6.66 9.59 21.89
N GLY A 13 7.46 8.56 21.59
CA GLY A 13 7.78 8.17 20.24
C GLY A 13 6.45 7.89 19.55
N ALA A 14 5.87 8.92 18.96
CA ALA A 14 4.90 8.76 17.90
C ALA A 14 5.67 8.08 16.78
N ALA A 15 5.70 6.75 16.79
CA ALA A 15 5.92 5.97 15.60
C ALA A 15 4.83 6.44 14.63
N LEU A 16 5.16 7.42 13.80
CA LEU A 16 4.35 7.80 12.66
C LEU A 16 4.20 6.52 11.87
N ALA A 17 3.03 5.87 11.98
CA ALA A 17 2.70 4.74 11.15
C ALA A 17 2.86 5.22 9.71
N ALA A 18 3.94 4.80 9.07
CA ALA A 18 4.13 5.14 7.69
C ALA A 18 2.96 4.48 6.94
N ASN A 19 2.20 5.30 6.22
CA ASN A 19 1.00 4.81 5.56
C ASN A 19 1.42 4.02 4.34
N SER A 20 0.75 2.90 4.08
CA SER A 20 0.91 2.22 2.79
C SER A 20 0.47 3.14 1.67
N LYS A 21 0.99 2.92 0.47
CA LYS A 21 0.66 3.68 -0.74
C LYS A 21 0.18 2.72 -1.82
N LEU A 22 -0.90 3.11 -2.48
CA LEU A 22 -1.38 2.52 -3.72
C LEU A 22 -1.60 3.66 -4.70
N ASN A 23 -0.74 3.78 -5.71
CA ASN A 23 -1.00 4.62 -6.86
C ASN A 23 -1.32 3.76 -8.08
N GLN A 24 -2.33 4.15 -8.84
CA GLN A 24 -2.79 3.46 -10.03
C GLN A 24 -2.46 4.27 -11.28
N TYR A 25 -1.92 3.59 -12.29
CA TYR A 25 -1.46 4.17 -13.54
C TYR A 25 -1.98 3.35 -14.72
N ALA A 26 -2.22 4.03 -15.86
CA ALA A 26 -2.69 3.34 -17.06
C ALA A 26 -1.66 2.34 -17.60
N ASN A 27 -0.37 2.62 -17.42
CA ASN A 27 0.72 1.79 -17.91
C ASN A 27 1.98 1.94 -17.03
N ILE A 28 2.95 1.05 -17.26
CA ILE A 28 4.19 1.00 -16.46
C ILE A 28 5.09 2.22 -16.65
N ASN A 29 5.03 2.89 -17.82
CA ASN A 29 5.83 4.08 -18.08
C ASN A 29 5.33 5.27 -17.25
N ASP A 30 4.02 5.48 -17.19
CA ASP A 30 3.40 6.49 -16.33
C ASP A 30 3.75 6.25 -14.86
N CYS A 31 3.74 4.99 -14.41
CA CYS A 31 4.14 4.63 -13.05
C CYS A 31 5.62 4.98 -12.77
N ASN A 32 6.54 4.53 -13.62
CA ASN A 32 7.98 4.74 -13.43
C ASN A 32 8.38 6.22 -13.45
N ASN A 33 7.57 7.07 -14.07
CA ASN A 33 7.79 8.52 -14.14
C ASN A 33 6.89 9.33 -13.20
N ASP A 34 6.04 8.66 -12.40
CA ASP A 34 5.01 9.24 -11.53
C ASP A 34 4.13 10.30 -12.23
N LYS A 35 3.58 9.95 -13.40
CA LYS A 35 2.73 10.83 -14.23
C LYS A 35 1.35 10.23 -14.45
N ASN A 36 0.37 11.09 -14.75
CA ASN A 36 -0.98 10.67 -15.16
C ASN A 36 -1.63 9.67 -14.19
N ILE A 37 -1.46 9.90 -12.88
CA ILE A 37 -2.03 9.06 -11.82
C ILE A 37 -3.55 9.00 -12.01
N ILE A 38 -4.08 7.79 -12.17
CA ILE A 38 -5.53 7.56 -12.26
C ILE A 38 -6.16 7.75 -10.89
N SER A 39 -5.55 7.16 -9.87
CA SER A 39 -5.98 7.28 -8.48
C SER A 39 -4.82 7.04 -7.51
N HIS A 40 -4.93 7.60 -6.32
CA HIS A 40 -4.03 7.34 -5.21
C HIS A 40 -4.84 7.01 -3.96
N ALA A 41 -4.32 6.10 -3.14
CA ALA A 41 -4.89 5.72 -1.87
C ALA A 41 -3.78 5.45 -0.85
N SER A 42 -4.13 5.59 0.42
CA SER A 42 -3.29 5.19 1.55
C SER A 42 -3.93 3.98 2.23
N PRO A 43 -3.81 2.76 1.65
CA PRO A 43 -4.50 1.59 2.15
C PRO A 43 -4.04 1.22 3.56
N VAL A 44 -4.94 0.68 4.37
CA VAL A 44 -4.57 0.06 5.64
C VAL A 44 -4.12 -1.37 5.34
N VAL A 45 -3.10 -1.88 6.03
CA VAL A 45 -2.78 -3.31 5.90
C VAL A 45 -3.99 -4.13 6.37
N GLY A 46 -4.37 -5.13 5.60
CA GLY A 46 -5.57 -5.92 5.85
C GLY A 46 -6.85 -5.38 5.21
N SER A 47 -6.78 -4.40 4.30
CA SER A 47 -7.96 -3.91 3.58
C SER A 47 -7.96 -4.23 2.08
N CYS A 48 -9.18 -4.31 1.54
CA CYS A 48 -9.45 -4.53 0.12
C CYS A 48 -9.68 -3.19 -0.60
N HIS A 49 -9.05 -3.01 -1.76
CA HIS A 49 -9.11 -1.79 -2.56
C HIS A 49 -9.53 -2.09 -3.98
N GLN A 50 -10.38 -1.24 -4.54
CA GLN A 50 -10.80 -1.36 -5.94
C GLN A 50 -9.70 -0.84 -6.87
N ILE A 51 -9.55 -1.51 -8.01
CA ILE A 51 -8.66 -1.12 -9.09
C ILE A 51 -9.51 -0.56 -10.22
N ASP A 52 -9.17 0.64 -10.67
CA ASP A 52 -9.83 1.27 -11.81
C ASP A 52 -9.63 0.40 -13.05
N ALA A 53 -10.66 0.28 -13.88
CA ALA A 53 -10.65 -0.59 -15.06
C ALA A 53 -9.58 -0.20 -16.10
N LYS A 54 -9.05 1.03 -16.04
CA LYS A 54 -7.97 1.51 -16.91
C LYS A 54 -6.57 1.25 -16.35
N THR A 55 -6.45 0.75 -15.12
CA THR A 55 -5.16 0.54 -14.47
C THR A 55 -4.43 -0.64 -15.09
N GLY A 56 -3.24 -0.38 -15.63
CA GLY A 56 -2.31 -1.40 -16.11
C GLY A 56 -1.10 -1.58 -15.19
N ALA A 57 -0.78 -0.59 -14.37
CA ALA A 57 0.33 -0.64 -13.44
C ALA A 57 0.01 0.06 -12.12
N VAL A 58 0.69 -0.37 -11.05
CA VAL A 58 0.55 0.22 -9.72
C VAL A 58 1.91 0.43 -9.07
N TYR A 59 1.98 1.47 -8.23
CA TYR A 59 3.06 1.63 -7.26
C TYR A 59 2.51 1.25 -5.88
N LEU A 60 3.18 0.31 -5.23
CA LEU A 60 2.76 -0.29 -3.97
C LEU A 60 3.91 -0.15 -2.97
N VAL A 61 3.64 0.39 -1.79
CA VAL A 61 4.54 0.29 -0.64
C VAL A 61 3.74 0.15 0.63
N THR A 62 4.28 -0.55 1.63
CA THR A 62 3.84 -0.41 3.02
C THR A 62 4.80 0.54 3.72
N GLY A 63 4.31 1.23 4.75
CA GLY A 63 5.02 2.36 5.34
C GLY A 63 6.51 2.16 5.65
N SER A 64 6.83 1.07 6.35
CA SER A 64 8.18 0.78 6.89
C SER A 64 9.11 0.08 5.89
N GLY A 65 8.78 0.05 4.60
CA GLY A 65 9.44 -0.82 3.64
C GLY A 65 8.87 -2.24 3.74
N ALA A 66 8.66 -2.86 2.58
CA ALA A 66 7.77 -4.00 2.36
C ALA A 66 8.19 -5.36 2.97
N ALA A 67 8.97 -5.36 4.06
CA ALA A 67 9.47 -6.57 4.68
C ALA A 67 8.32 -7.44 5.22
N GLY A 68 8.06 -8.57 4.56
CA GLY A 68 7.04 -9.52 4.97
C GLY A 68 5.62 -9.17 4.53
N GLU A 69 5.43 -8.26 3.57
CA GLU A 69 4.11 -7.91 3.06
C GLU A 69 3.91 -8.47 1.65
N VAL A 70 2.69 -8.95 1.38
CA VAL A 70 2.22 -9.40 0.08
C VAL A 70 1.00 -8.59 -0.35
N TYR A 71 0.79 -8.53 -1.65
CA TYR A 71 -0.51 -8.15 -2.20
C TYR A 71 -1.14 -9.34 -2.88
N SER A 72 -2.47 -9.44 -2.78
CA SER A 72 -3.27 -10.36 -3.59
C SER A 72 -4.12 -9.56 -4.56
N ALA A 73 -4.09 -9.94 -5.84
CA ALA A 73 -4.93 -9.34 -6.87
C ALA A 73 -6.09 -10.28 -7.23
N TYR A 74 -7.25 -9.71 -7.52
CA TYR A 74 -8.51 -10.44 -7.69
C TYR A 74 -9.25 -9.98 -8.95
N ALA A 75 -9.90 -10.91 -9.64
CA ALA A 75 -10.71 -10.65 -10.83
C ALA A 75 -12.16 -10.29 -10.51
N ASN A 76 -12.61 -10.56 -9.28
CA ASN A 76 -13.92 -10.14 -8.78
C ASN A 76 -13.80 -8.99 -7.80
N GLY A 77 -14.83 -8.15 -7.76
CA GLY A 77 -14.95 -7.10 -6.75
C GLY A 77 -15.00 -7.71 -5.35
N GLY A 78 -14.37 -7.02 -4.38
CA GLY A 78 -14.43 -7.40 -2.96
C GLY A 78 -13.36 -8.39 -2.50
N CYS A 79 -12.25 -8.52 -3.24
CA CYS A 79 -11.13 -9.38 -2.88
C CYS A 79 -11.53 -10.84 -2.66
N SER A 80 -12.34 -11.38 -3.58
CA SER A 80 -12.74 -12.78 -3.66
C SER A 80 -12.32 -13.38 -5.00
N GLY A 81 -12.03 -14.69 -5.05
CA GLY A 81 -11.56 -15.34 -6.28
C GLY A 81 -10.17 -14.84 -6.72
N LYS A 82 -9.16 -15.11 -5.89
CA LYS A 82 -7.77 -14.68 -6.04
C LYS A 82 -7.19 -15.08 -7.39
N VAL A 83 -6.56 -14.13 -8.07
CA VAL A 83 -5.86 -14.31 -9.36
C VAL A 83 -4.37 -14.48 -9.14
N THR A 84 -3.77 -13.69 -8.25
CA THR A 84 -2.33 -13.74 -7.96
C THR A 84 -2.02 -13.32 -6.54
N GLU A 85 -0.85 -13.74 -6.04
CA GLU A 85 -0.18 -13.18 -4.87
C GLU A 85 1.27 -12.86 -5.23
N ALA A 86 1.79 -11.73 -4.75
CA ALA A 86 3.20 -11.45 -4.85
C ALA A 86 3.67 -10.57 -3.68
N PRO A 87 4.96 -10.62 -3.32
CA PRO A 87 5.55 -9.67 -2.38
C PRO A 87 5.26 -8.23 -2.81
N VAL A 88 4.95 -7.37 -1.84
CA VAL A 88 4.90 -5.93 -2.10
C VAL A 88 6.34 -5.50 -2.42
N PRO A 89 6.60 -4.96 -3.62
CA PRO A 89 7.94 -4.52 -3.93
C PRO A 89 8.26 -3.24 -3.16
N GLU A 90 9.50 -3.12 -2.67
CA GLU A 90 9.94 -1.89 -2.03
C GLU A 90 10.17 -0.81 -3.08
N GLY A 91 9.28 0.17 -3.12
CA GLY A 91 9.45 1.40 -3.90
C GLY A 91 9.49 1.21 -5.41
N LYS A 92 8.81 0.18 -5.94
CA LYS A 92 8.79 -0.09 -7.39
C LYS A 92 7.39 -0.17 -7.96
N CYS A 93 7.33 0.09 -9.25
CA CYS A 93 6.16 -0.12 -10.08
C CYS A 93 6.02 -1.57 -10.51
N VAL A 94 4.79 -2.07 -10.53
CA VAL A 94 4.44 -3.40 -11.03
C VAL A 94 3.31 -3.33 -12.03
N THR A 95 3.38 -4.18 -13.05
CA THR A 95 2.26 -4.40 -13.97
C THR A 95 1.30 -5.38 -13.32
N LEU A 96 0.00 -5.08 -13.37
CA LEU A 96 -1.01 -5.98 -12.84
C LEU A 96 -1.42 -7.03 -13.90
N PRO A 97 -1.81 -8.25 -13.48
CA PRO A 97 -2.46 -9.18 -14.37
C PRO A 97 -3.72 -8.56 -14.98
N ALA A 98 -3.97 -8.85 -16.27
CA ALA A 98 -5.16 -8.39 -16.96
C ALA A 98 -6.44 -8.85 -16.24
N GLY A 99 -7.41 -7.94 -16.13
CA GLY A 99 -8.68 -8.22 -15.45
C GLY A 99 -8.63 -8.11 -13.93
N THR A 100 -7.55 -7.58 -13.34
CA THR A 100 -7.53 -7.23 -11.90
C THR A 100 -8.54 -6.11 -11.63
N VAL A 101 -9.48 -6.34 -10.71
CA VAL A 101 -10.49 -5.35 -10.30
C VAL A 101 -10.40 -4.97 -8.82
N SER A 102 -9.74 -5.80 -7.99
CA SER A 102 -9.45 -5.43 -6.60
C SER A 102 -8.12 -6.00 -6.12
N MET A 103 -7.57 -5.36 -5.09
CA MET A 103 -6.31 -5.74 -4.46
C MET A 103 -6.44 -5.72 -2.93
N TYR A 104 -5.86 -6.73 -2.28
CA TYR A 104 -5.73 -6.81 -0.84
C TYR A 104 -4.26 -6.69 -0.45
N PHE A 105 -3.96 -5.91 0.59
CA PHE A 105 -2.64 -5.80 1.19
C PHE A 105 -2.62 -6.60 2.49
N GLY A 106 -1.61 -7.44 2.71
CA GLY A 106 -1.49 -8.17 3.97
C GLY A 106 -0.09 -8.74 4.22
N ALA A 107 0.17 -9.11 5.47
CA ALA A 107 1.41 -9.78 5.85
C ALA A 107 1.45 -11.22 5.31
N VAL A 108 2.65 -11.71 4.97
CA VAL A 108 2.88 -13.16 4.78
C VAL A 108 2.78 -13.83 6.15
N ALA A 109 1.95 -14.87 6.24
CA ALA A 109 1.88 -15.76 7.41
C ALA A 109 3.12 -16.64 7.52
#